data_AF-A0A3N1H8X2-F1
#
_entry.id   AF-A0A3N1H8X2-F1
#
_cell.length_a   1.000
_cell.length_b   1.000
_cell.length_c   1.000
_cell.angle_alpha   90.00
_cell.angle_beta   90.00
_cell.angle_gamma   90.00
#
_symmetry.space_group_name_H-M   'P 1'
#
loop_
_entity.id
_entity.type
_entity.pdbx_description
1 polymer ?
#
loop_
_entity_poly.entity_id
_entity_poly.type
_entity_poly.pdbx_seq_one_letter_code
_entity_poly.pdbx_strand_id
1 'polypeptide(L)'
;MAIVSRKVSDLSGTEGGDADFAQVVVRQHPSIDQPKALDVLVGELGMFKDIGDLVILEVRMPDTTTREIYVRVNDFNKAAPDMEQVLQSARGTRGRLPGSRNGS
;
A
#
# COMPACT_ATOMS: atom_id res chain seq x y z
N MET A 1 -45.60 2.04 7.98
CA MET A 1 -44.51 1.04 7.89
C MET A 1 -43.21 1.83 7.82
N ALA A 2 -42.40 1.82 8.88
CA ALA A 2 -41.09 2.47 8.84
C ALA A 2 -40.12 1.53 8.14
N ILE A 3 -39.59 1.93 6.99
CA ILE A 3 -38.52 1.19 6.32
C ILE A 3 -37.26 1.43 7.15
N VAL A 4 -36.92 0.47 8.01
CA VAL A 4 -35.64 0.50 8.72
C VAL A 4 -34.62 0.00 7.70
N SER A 5 -33.83 0.91 7.15
CA SER A 5 -32.67 0.58 6.32
C SER A 5 -31.69 -0.21 7.17
N ARG A 6 -31.50 -1.49 6.87
CA ARG A 6 -30.43 -2.32 7.44
C ARG A 6 -29.42 -2.58 6.35
N LYS A 7 -28.16 -2.30 6.63
CA LYS A 7 -27.05 -2.67 5.74
C LYS A 7 -26.48 -4.01 6.16
N VAL A 8 -25.88 -4.70 5.21
CA VAL A 8 -25.25 -6.01 5.37
C VAL A 8 -23.76 -5.87 5.05
N SER A 9 -22.89 -6.37 5.91
CA SER A 9 -21.44 -6.36 5.66
C SER A 9 -21.08 -7.27 4.49
N ASP A 10 -20.28 -6.75 3.57
CA ASP A 10 -19.74 -7.53 2.44
C ASP A 10 -18.71 -8.58 2.90
N LEU A 11 -18.13 -8.44 4.10
CA LEU A 11 -17.15 -9.38 4.64
C LEU A 11 -17.79 -10.54 5.40
N SER A 12 -18.69 -10.25 6.35
CA SER A 12 -19.29 -11.28 7.22
C SER A 12 -20.74 -11.60 6.92
N GLY A 13 -21.43 -10.80 6.10
CA GLY A 13 -22.87 -10.93 5.91
C GLY A 13 -23.70 -10.48 7.11
N THR A 14 -23.09 -9.81 8.10
CA THR A 14 -23.76 -9.37 9.33
C THR A 14 -24.59 -8.11 9.07
N GLU A 15 -25.82 -8.08 9.56
CA GLU A 15 -26.68 -6.89 9.52
C GLU A 15 -26.31 -5.89 10.60
N GLY A 16 -26.33 -4.60 10.27
CA GLY A 16 -26.11 -3.51 11.23
C GLY A 16 -26.83 -2.22 10.84
N GLY A 17 -26.75 -1.21 11.71
CA GLY A 17 -27.22 0.13 11.40
C GLY A 17 -26.17 0.91 10.60
N ASP A 18 -26.59 1.90 9.80
CA ASP A 18 -25.71 2.67 8.92
C ASP A 18 -24.48 3.29 9.62
N ALA A 19 -24.59 3.60 10.93
CA ALA A 19 -23.51 4.20 11.72
C ALA A 19 -22.37 3.21 12.05
N ASP A 20 -22.61 1.91 11.94
CA ASP A 20 -21.66 0.85 12.28
C ASP A 20 -20.83 0.40 11.07
N PHE A 21 -21.06 1.01 9.90
CA PHE A 21 -20.40 0.67 8.64
C PHE A 21 -19.31 1.68 8.27
N ALA A 22 -18.22 1.14 7.74
CA ALA A 22 -17.16 1.86 7.09
C ALA A 22 -17.03 1.37 5.63
N GLN A 23 -16.62 2.28 4.75
CA GLN A 23 -16.36 1.93 3.36
C GLN A 23 -14.86 1.67 3.15
N VAL A 24 -14.52 0.48 2.67
CA VAL A 24 -13.16 0.09 2.31
C VAL A 24 -13.04 -0.01 0.79
N VAL A 25 -12.07 0.69 0.22
CA VAL A 25 -11.85 0.68 -1.24
C VAL A 25 -10.64 -0.17 -1.56
N VAL A 26 -10.87 -1.30 -2.23
CA VAL A 26 -9.82 -2.17 -2.77
C VAL A 26 -9.40 -1.58 -4.11
N ARG A 27 -8.20 -0.99 -4.16
CA ARG A 27 -7.67 -0.34 -5.37
C ARG A 27 -7.01 -1.31 -6.34
N GLN A 28 -6.38 -2.36 -5.83
CA GLN A 28 -5.65 -3.34 -6.63
C GLN A 28 -5.76 -4.73 -5.98
N HIS A 29 -6.19 -5.72 -6.76
CA HIS A 29 -6.23 -7.13 -6.36
C HIS A 29 -6.12 -8.01 -7.62
N PRO A 30 -5.42 -9.16 -7.62
CA PRO A 30 -5.24 -9.99 -8.82
C PRO A 30 -6.53 -10.46 -9.49
N SER A 31 -7.64 -10.46 -8.75
CA SER A 31 -8.97 -10.89 -9.22
C SER A 31 -9.90 -9.72 -9.58
N ILE A 32 -9.43 -8.47 -9.56
CA ILE A 32 -10.22 -7.31 -9.95
C ILE A 32 -9.44 -6.44 -10.95
N ASP A 33 -10.12 -6.07 -12.03
CA ASP A 33 -9.55 -5.17 -13.04
C ASP A 33 -9.87 -3.70 -12.75
N GLN A 34 -10.74 -3.44 -11.77
CA GLN A 34 -11.20 -2.11 -11.39
C GLN A 34 -11.33 -1.99 -9.87
N PRO A 35 -11.13 -0.78 -9.29
CA PRO A 35 -11.34 -0.55 -7.88
C PRO A 35 -12.77 -0.89 -7.45
N LYS A 36 -12.91 -1.55 -6.30
CA LYS A 36 -14.21 -1.89 -5.71
C LYS A 36 -14.33 -1.36 -4.29
N ALA A 37 -15.48 -0.82 -3.96
CA ALA A 37 -15.84 -0.44 -2.60
C ALA A 37 -16.55 -1.60 -1.92
N LEU A 38 -16.23 -1.82 -0.65
CA LEU A 38 -16.85 -2.79 0.24
C LEU A 38 -17.40 -2.04 1.45
N ASP A 39 -18.65 -2.31 1.80
CA ASP A 39 -19.26 -1.81 3.03
C ASP A 39 -19.05 -2.85 4.14
N VAL A 40 -18.28 -2.49 5.15
CA VAL A 40 -17.82 -3.41 6.19
C VAL A 40 -18.05 -2.83 7.58
N LEU A 41 -18.21 -3.67 8.59
CA LEU A 41 -18.42 -3.18 9.95
C LEU A 41 -17.13 -2.56 10.50
N VAL A 42 -17.26 -1.50 11.30
CA VAL A 42 -16.10 -0.84 11.93
C VAL A 42 -15.27 -1.83 12.77
N GLY A 43 -15.92 -2.79 13.45
CA GLY A 43 -15.24 -3.83 14.21
C GLY A 43 -14.39 -4.80 13.37
N GLU A 44 -14.70 -4.93 12.08
CA GLU A 44 -13.98 -5.79 11.14
C GLU A 44 -12.71 -5.13 10.59
N LEU A 45 -12.61 -3.79 10.70
CA LEU A 45 -11.44 -3.04 10.22
C LEU A 45 -10.14 -3.49 10.91
N GLY A 46 -10.21 -4.02 12.13
CA GLY A 46 -9.06 -4.57 12.85
C GLY A 46 -8.39 -5.76 12.16
N MET A 47 -9.05 -6.39 11.19
CA MET A 47 -8.44 -7.44 10.36
C MET A 47 -7.43 -6.87 9.35
N PHE A 48 -7.61 -5.62 8.91
CA PHE A 48 -6.69 -4.94 8.01
C PHE A 48 -5.54 -4.35 8.83
N LYS A 49 -4.44 -5.11 8.93
CA LYS A 49 -3.21 -4.61 9.57
C LYS A 49 -2.54 -3.61 8.67
N ASP A 50 -2.31 -2.41 9.20
CA ASP A 50 -1.49 -1.42 8.53
C ASP A 50 -0.05 -1.94 8.36
N ILE A 51 0.54 -1.64 7.21
CA ILE A 51 1.95 -1.92 6.92
C ILE A 51 2.66 -0.56 6.93
N GLY A 52 2.94 -0.05 8.13
CA GLY A 52 3.61 1.25 8.30
C GLY A 52 5.01 1.30 7.69
N ASP A 53 5.71 0.16 7.67
CA ASP A 53 7.08 0.04 7.17
C ASP A 53 7.09 -0.48 5.71
N LEU A 54 6.54 0.30 4.78
CA LEU A 54 6.48 -0.03 3.36
C LEU A 54 7.57 0.69 2.55
N VAL A 55 8.26 -0.06 1.69
CA VAL A 55 9.21 0.44 0.68
C VAL A 55 8.60 0.24 -0.69
N ILE A 56 8.58 1.31 -1.49
CA ILE A 56 8.12 1.29 -2.89
C ILE A 56 9.34 1.31 -3.80
N LEU A 57 9.46 0.29 -4.66
CA LEU A 57 10.58 0.11 -5.57
C LEU A 57 10.10 0.24 -7.02
N GLU A 58 10.71 1.13 -7.79
CA GLU A 58 10.57 1.14 -9.25
C GLU A 58 11.68 0.25 -9.85
N VAL A 59 11.28 -0.86 -10.47
CA VAL A 59 12.19 -1.77 -11.16
C VAL A 59 12.12 -1.52 -12.65
N ARG A 60 13.24 -1.07 -13.23
CA ARG A 60 13.43 -0.98 -14.68
C ARG A 60 14.06 -2.26 -15.18
N MET A 61 13.30 -3.00 -15.97
CA MET A 61 13.76 -4.21 -16.62
C MET A 61 14.61 -3.88 -17.86
N PRO A 62 15.49 -4.80 -18.29
CA PRO A 62 16.31 -4.62 -19.50
C PRO A 62 15.48 -4.47 -20.78
N ASP A 63 14.26 -4.98 -20.79
CA ASP A 63 13.27 -4.85 -21.88
C ASP A 63 12.56 -3.48 -21.88
N THR A 64 13.08 -2.50 -21.12
CA THR A 64 12.54 -1.14 -20.92
C THR A 64 11.21 -1.07 -20.20
N THR A 65 10.69 -2.20 -19.69
CA THR A 65 9.48 -2.17 -18.86
C THR A 65 9.81 -1.68 -17.45
N THR A 66 8.92 -0.85 -16.91
CA THR A 66 8.95 -0.40 -15.52
C THR A 66 7.85 -1.09 -14.74
N ARG A 67 8.18 -1.60 -13.56
CA ARG A 67 7.18 -2.12 -12.62
C ARG A 67 7.42 -1.58 -11.22
N GLU A 68 6.34 -1.30 -10.50
CA GLU A 68 6.41 -0.96 -9.09
C GLU A 68 6.28 -2.22 -8.23
N ILE A 69 7.10 -2.31 -7.19
CA ILE A 69 7.06 -3.40 -6.22
C ILE A 69 6.95 -2.79 -4.82
N TYR A 70 5.99 -3.28 -4.06
CA TYR A 70 5.73 -2.88 -2.68
C TYR A 70 6.25 -3.98 -1.74
N VAL A 71 7.23 -3.66 -0.90
CA VAL A 71 7.85 -4.62 0.03
C VAL A 71 7.95 -4.03 1.43
N ARG A 72 7.98 -4.87 2.47
CA ARG A 72 8.23 -4.39 3.83
C ARG A 72 9.69 -4.00 4.01
N VAL A 73 9.98 -2.96 4.80
CA VAL A 73 11.35 -2.53 5.13
C VAL A 73 12.18 -3.71 5.66
N ASN A 74 11.59 -4.55 6.51
CA ASN A 74 12.28 -5.73 7.06
C ASN A 74 12.72 -6.74 6.00
N ASP A 75 11.93 -6.91 4.94
CA ASP A 75 12.28 -7.83 3.86
C ASP A 75 13.25 -7.17 2.88
N PHE A 76 13.11 -5.86 2.66
CA PHE A 76 14.05 -5.07 1.87
C PHE A 76 15.46 -5.04 2.50
N ASN A 77 15.55 -4.84 3.82
CA ASN A 77 16.82 -4.78 4.55
C ASN A 77 17.54 -6.14 4.61
N LYS A 78 16.86 -7.26 4.33
CA LYS A 78 17.53 -8.57 4.19
C LYS A 78 18.30 -8.71 2.87
N ALA A 79 18.03 -7.86 1.87
CA ALA A 79 18.68 -7.95 0.57
C ALA A 79 20.16 -7.56 0.61
N ALA A 80 20.60 -6.83 1.64
CA ALA A 80 22.02 -6.50 1.86
C ALA A 80 22.35 -6.47 3.36
N PRO A 81 23.61 -6.78 3.76
CA PRO A 81 24.02 -6.73 5.17
C PRO A 81 23.90 -5.35 5.83
N ASP A 82 24.10 -4.27 5.06
CA ASP A 82 23.96 -2.89 5.50
C ASP A 82 23.26 -2.06 4.40
N MET A 83 21.96 -2.24 4.30
CA MET A 83 21.15 -1.58 3.28
C MET A 83 21.13 -0.05 3.45
N GLU A 84 21.25 0.44 4.68
CA GLU A 84 21.28 1.88 4.96
C GLU A 84 22.51 2.54 4.32
N GLN A 85 23.69 1.95 4.53
CA GLN A 85 24.92 2.44 3.91
C GLN A 85 24.88 2.33 2.37
N VAL A 86 24.28 1.26 1.84
CA VAL A 86 24.08 1.08 0.39
C VAL A 86 23.23 2.20 -0.19
N LEU A 87 22.11 2.54 0.44
CA LEU A 87 21.23 3.62 -0.02
C LEU A 87 21.92 5.00 0.05
N GLN A 88 22.67 5.27 1.12
CA GLN A 88 23.42 6.53 1.26
C GLN A 88 24.51 6.68 0.21
N SER A 89 25.12 5.57 -0.20
CA SER A 89 26.20 5.55 -1.20
C SER A 89 25.68 5.46 -2.64
N ALA A 90 24.39 5.17 -2.82
CA ALA A 90 23.79 5.01 -4.13
C ALA A 90 23.69 6.35 -4.90
N ARG A 91 23.76 6.27 -6.23
CA ARG A 91 23.60 7.45 -7.09
C ARG A 91 22.15 7.92 -7.05
N GLY A 92 21.94 9.23 -6.89
CA GLY A 92 20.61 9.81 -6.99
C GLY A 92 20.01 9.67 -8.38
N THR A 93 18.71 9.42 -8.46
CA THR A 93 17.97 9.21 -9.72
C THR A 93 17.83 10.46 -10.59
N ARG A 94 18.13 11.66 -10.07
CA ARG A 94 18.06 12.96 -10.78
C ARG A 94 19.42 13.57 -11.13
N GLY A 95 20.45 12.74 -11.38
CA GLY A 95 21.77 13.23 -11.83
C GLY A 95 22.58 13.99 -10.78
N ARG A 96 22.16 13.95 -9.51
CA ARG A 96 22.96 14.46 -8.39
C ARG A 96 23.97 13.39 -7.99
N LEU A 97 25.24 13.64 -8.28
CA LEU A 97 26.34 12.94 -7.64
C LEU A 97 26.25 13.18 -6.13
N PRO A 98 26.20 12.12 -5.30
CA PRO A 98 26.31 12.25 -3.85
C PRO A 98 27.58 13.05 -3.53
N GLY A 99 27.45 14.17 -2.83
CA GLY A 99 28.58 15.02 -2.43
C GLY A 99 28.89 16.26 -3.29
N SER A 100 28.16 16.53 -4.38
CA SER A 100 28.36 17.79 -5.14
C SER A 100 27.64 18.98 -4.49
N ARG A 101 28.38 19.83 -3.77
CA ARG A 101 27.96 21.19 -3.38
C ARG A 101 28.37 22.17 -4.48
N ASN A 102 27.45 22.50 -5.39
CA ASN A 102 27.62 23.67 -6.24
C ASN A 102 26.43 24.62 -6.04
N GLY A 103 26.63 25.59 -5.16
CA GLY A 103 25.88 26.84 -5.10
C GLY A 103 26.91 27.95 -4.88
N SER A 104 27.44 28.48 -5.99
CA SER A 104 28.10 29.77 -6.05
C SER A 104 27.08 30.89 -5.88
#